data_AF-A0A1E7EPY9-F1
#
_entry.id   AF-A0A1E7EPY9-F1
#
_cell.length_a   1.000
_cell.length_b   1.000
_cell.length_c   1.000
_cell.angle_alpha   90.00
_cell.angle_beta   90.00
_cell.angle_gamma   90.00
#
_symmetry.space_group_name_H-M   'P 1'
#
loop_
_entity.id
_entity.type
_entity.pdbx_description
1 polymer ?
#
loop_
_entity_poly.entity_id
_entity_poly.type
_entity_poly.pdbx_seq_one_letter_code
_entity_poly.pdbx_strand_id
1 'polypeptide(L)'
;MKKEEICDAHTKTSTSTAEIEEEEEEEETPEPSHSYRTVQVQVIHRHGDRTPITPLNNEEYWGKSLVPDDLMKKIAEGTNILRHDNINTNNTNTQNHAAVGRGPFGKLTKLGLLHMIEVGNSLKEELENDTIWAETVTATVTTKTVTNNGVQIQLTPKDIRVYSTDFARTIQSAQGLLVGFFPENNNMIIDIDCRDTTQWMIPDPQPRQTREQELLERSLAQRPHVVEKEATMRHLAVRVTQELLPLLQDGAFDISFGVEDNEDDEIDSSPTLSWIQLTEITKCLSVRSMLPESITVEDQQALSDHTAWKWFQSLRSPRLAYLSMRRFTKTLAMTMQRNEQEPPLIVYSCHDSSLIGLLCALNLEQPSRWPEYGAVMKLELLEKKTQVDGEEDNGDVEYVLRFYLNGELLRSMWNDDLREELSLEEFIHYTSTVGKNEIF
;
A
#
# COMPACT_ATOMS: atom_id res chain seq x y z
N MET A 1 30.75 78.88 24.03
CA MET A 1 32.11 79.03 23.47
C MET A 1 32.03 78.58 22.01
N LYS A 2 32.09 79.53 21.06
CA LYS A 2 32.12 79.38 19.56
C LYS A 2 30.85 78.75 18.91
N LYS A 3 30.12 79.45 18.01
CA LYS A 3 30.38 79.74 16.56
C LYS A 3 30.51 78.44 15.76
N GLU A 4 30.00 78.24 14.55
CA GLU A 4 29.17 78.91 13.53
C GLU A 4 29.17 77.89 12.35
N GLU A 5 28.12 77.83 11.52
CA GLU A 5 28.04 77.39 10.09
C GLU A 5 26.63 76.80 9.88
N ILE A 6 25.64 77.51 9.35
CA ILE A 6 25.41 78.05 7.99
C ILE A 6 25.42 76.95 6.90
N CYS A 7 24.22 76.61 6.41
CA CYS A 7 23.86 76.85 5.00
C CYS A 7 22.35 76.57 4.77
N ASP A 8 21.62 77.63 4.43
CA ASP A 8 20.35 77.60 3.72
C ASP A 8 20.55 77.07 2.29
N ALA A 9 19.53 76.39 1.72
CA ALA A 9 18.88 76.85 0.48
C ALA A 9 17.90 75.84 -0.15
N HIS A 10 16.68 76.35 -0.35
CA HIS A 10 15.88 76.26 -1.58
C HIS A 10 14.95 75.05 -1.80
N THR A 11 13.71 75.30 -1.38
CA THR A 11 12.44 74.86 -1.94
C THR A 11 12.40 74.96 -3.47
N LYS A 12 12.04 73.86 -4.15
CA LYS A 12 11.37 73.90 -5.46
C LYS A 12 10.23 72.88 -5.47
N THR A 13 9.04 73.41 -5.66
CA THR A 13 7.77 72.74 -5.94
C THR A 13 7.81 72.13 -7.34
N SER A 14 7.46 70.85 -7.47
CA SER A 14 6.94 70.28 -8.72
C SER A 14 5.80 69.33 -8.41
N THR A 15 4.59 69.76 -8.74
CA THR A 15 3.39 68.94 -8.86
C THR A 15 3.59 67.87 -9.92
N SER A 16 3.54 66.60 -9.50
CA SER A 16 3.39 65.44 -10.38
C SER A 16 1.98 64.89 -10.16
N THR A 17 1.20 64.93 -11.24
CA THR A 17 -0.08 64.25 -11.42
C THR A 17 0.17 62.75 -11.43
N ALA A 18 -0.42 62.03 -10.48
CA ALA A 18 -0.48 60.58 -10.50
C ALA A 18 -1.58 60.16 -11.49
N GLU A 19 -1.16 59.54 -12.60
CA GLU A 19 -2.03 58.73 -13.45
C GLU A 19 -2.33 57.44 -12.67
N ILE A 20 -3.62 57.18 -12.44
CA ILE A 20 -4.10 55.93 -11.89
C ILE A 20 -4.27 55.01 -13.10
N GLU A 21 -3.37 54.04 -13.25
CA GLU A 21 -3.59 52.91 -14.15
C GLU A 21 -4.66 52.03 -13.49
N GLU A 22 -5.84 51.95 -14.13
CA GLU A 22 -6.85 50.96 -13.80
C GLU A 22 -6.30 49.59 -14.22
N GLU A 23 -5.85 48.80 -13.23
CA GLU A 23 -5.62 47.36 -13.42
C GLU A 23 -6.98 46.72 -13.71
N GLU A 24 -7.18 46.28 -14.96
CA GLU A 24 -8.29 45.40 -15.34
C GLU A 24 -8.15 44.11 -14.52
N GLU A 25 -9.05 43.91 -13.55
CA GLU A 25 -9.25 42.60 -12.91
C GLU A 25 -9.68 41.62 -14.03
N GLU A 26 -8.77 40.73 -14.43
CA GLU A 26 -9.12 39.57 -15.26
C GLU A 26 -10.16 38.77 -14.47
N GLU A 27 -11.41 38.78 -14.93
CA GLU A 27 -12.46 37.87 -14.43
C GLU A 27 -11.97 36.44 -14.66
N GLU A 28 -11.48 35.78 -13.59
CA GLU A 28 -11.24 34.34 -13.59
C GLU A 28 -12.55 33.65 -13.97
N THR A 29 -12.62 33.14 -15.20
CA THR A 29 -13.74 32.31 -15.63
C THR A 29 -13.84 31.12 -14.68
N PRO A 30 -14.98 30.90 -14.01
CA PRO A 30 -15.10 29.83 -13.03
C PRO A 30 -14.80 28.49 -13.70
N GLU A 31 -13.89 27.73 -13.10
CA GLU A 31 -13.59 26.35 -13.48
C GLU A 31 -14.91 25.56 -13.65
N PRO A 32 -15.06 24.77 -14.73
CA PRO A 32 -16.27 24.00 -14.95
C PRO A 32 -16.49 23.04 -13.78
N SER A 33 -17.69 23.07 -13.20
CA SER A 33 -18.09 22.12 -12.16
C SER A 33 -18.25 20.71 -12.75
N HIS A 34 -17.81 19.69 -12.01
CA HIS A 34 -17.91 18.29 -12.44
C HIS A 34 -18.68 17.44 -11.43
N SER A 35 -19.40 16.44 -11.93
CA SER A 35 -20.00 15.38 -11.13
C SER A 35 -19.18 14.10 -11.26
N TYR A 36 -19.13 13.32 -10.18
CA TYR A 36 -18.38 12.07 -10.09
C TYR A 36 -19.27 10.94 -9.60
N ARG A 37 -19.20 9.78 -10.25
CA ARG A 37 -19.91 8.56 -9.84
C ARG A 37 -19.01 7.35 -9.90
N THR A 38 -19.02 6.51 -8.86
CA THR A 38 -18.13 5.35 -8.76
C THR A 38 -18.59 4.19 -9.64
N VAL A 39 -17.66 3.62 -10.39
CA VAL A 39 -17.89 2.49 -11.31
C VAL A 39 -17.30 1.20 -10.74
N GLN A 40 -16.08 1.28 -10.22
CA GLN A 40 -15.38 0.15 -9.66
C GLN A 40 -14.43 0.62 -8.56
N VAL A 41 -14.31 -0.18 -7.50
CA VAL A 41 -13.38 0.01 -6.41
C VAL A 41 -12.45 -1.20 -6.33
N GLN A 42 -11.14 -0.93 -6.29
CA GLN A 42 -10.13 -1.96 -6.03
C GLN A 42 -9.42 -1.68 -4.71
N VAL A 43 -9.48 -2.62 -3.78
CA VAL A 43 -8.94 -2.52 -2.43
C VAL A 43 -7.73 -3.43 -2.30
N ILE A 44 -6.56 -2.87 -2.00
CA ILE A 44 -5.34 -3.60 -1.70
C ILE A 44 -5.03 -3.39 -0.23
N HIS A 45 -4.94 -4.45 0.56
CA HIS A 45 -4.73 -4.31 2.00
C HIS A 45 -3.55 -5.15 2.51
N ARG A 46 -2.85 -4.63 3.51
CA ARG A 46 -1.92 -5.42 4.32
C ARG A 46 -2.73 -6.33 5.25
N HIS A 47 -2.19 -7.50 5.55
CA HIS A 47 -2.73 -8.34 6.61
C HIS A 47 -2.77 -7.62 7.99
N GLY A 48 -3.58 -8.16 8.91
CA GLY A 48 -3.65 -7.67 10.29
C GLY A 48 -2.40 -7.99 11.13
N ASP A 49 -2.43 -7.65 12.42
CA ASP A 49 -1.37 -8.01 13.38
C ASP A 49 -1.05 -9.52 13.35
N ARG A 50 0.24 -9.83 13.48
CA ARG A 50 0.75 -11.19 13.42
C ARG A 50 1.82 -11.42 14.48
N THR A 51 2.15 -12.67 14.70
CA THR A 51 3.37 -13.04 15.41
C THR A 51 4.61 -12.73 14.54
N PRO A 52 5.80 -12.60 15.15
CA PRO A 52 7.06 -12.45 14.43
C PRO A 52 7.23 -13.57 13.41
N ILE A 53 7.84 -13.27 12.26
CA ILE A 53 8.27 -14.31 11.32
C ILE A 53 9.51 -14.99 11.88
N THR A 54 10.44 -14.21 12.44
CA THR A 54 11.66 -14.70 13.08
C THR A 54 11.31 -15.41 14.40
N PRO A 55 11.69 -16.69 14.57
CA PRO A 55 11.38 -17.47 15.75
C PRO A 55 12.00 -16.90 17.04
N LEU A 56 11.19 -16.85 18.11
CA LEU A 56 11.56 -16.38 19.43
C LEU A 56 11.37 -17.49 20.50
N ASN A 57 12.07 -17.39 21.63
CA ASN A 57 12.12 -18.46 22.65
C ASN A 57 10.78 -18.77 23.33
N ASN A 58 9.85 -17.80 23.43
CA ASN A 58 8.58 -17.99 24.13
C ASN A 58 7.44 -18.43 23.20
N GLU A 59 7.58 -19.62 22.60
CA GLU A 59 6.57 -20.18 21.68
C GLU A 59 5.17 -20.27 22.30
N GLU A 60 5.08 -20.62 23.59
CA GLU A 60 3.79 -20.77 24.29
C GLU A 60 3.02 -19.45 24.33
N TYR A 61 3.70 -18.34 24.64
CA TYR A 61 3.09 -17.02 24.62
C TYR A 61 2.56 -16.67 23.22
N TRP A 62 3.39 -16.85 22.19
CA TRP A 62 2.99 -16.54 20.81
C TRP A 62 1.83 -17.42 20.36
N GLY A 63 1.83 -18.70 20.70
CA GLY A 63 0.73 -19.64 20.45
C GLY A 63 -0.60 -19.19 21.07
N LYS A 64 -0.58 -18.68 22.32
CA LYS A 64 -1.79 -18.16 22.99
C LYS A 64 -2.37 -16.90 22.34
N SER A 65 -1.58 -16.18 21.55
CA SER A 65 -2.03 -14.97 20.84
C SER A 65 -2.77 -15.28 19.54
N LEU A 66 -2.64 -16.50 19.03
CA LEU A 66 -3.25 -16.94 17.78
C LEU A 66 -4.77 -17.05 17.87
N VAL A 67 -5.41 -16.99 16.71
CA VAL A 67 -6.84 -17.25 16.56
C VAL A 67 -7.12 -18.74 16.85
N PRO A 68 -8.04 -19.08 17.76
CA PRO A 68 -8.44 -20.46 18.01
C PRO A 68 -8.96 -21.18 16.76
N ASP A 69 -8.71 -22.49 16.63
CA ASP A 69 -9.06 -23.27 15.43
C ASP A 69 -10.57 -23.30 15.11
N ASP A 70 -11.42 -23.29 16.14
CA ASP A 70 -12.88 -23.22 15.99
C ASP A 70 -13.32 -21.89 15.39
N LEU A 71 -12.74 -20.78 15.85
CA LEU A 71 -12.98 -19.46 15.27
C LEU A 71 -12.39 -19.37 13.86
N MET A 72 -11.21 -19.97 13.61
CA MET A 72 -10.62 -20.04 12.28
C MET A 72 -11.50 -20.76 11.27
N LYS A 73 -12.12 -21.88 11.68
CA LYS A 73 -13.10 -22.58 10.84
C LYS A 73 -14.31 -21.71 10.55
N LYS A 74 -14.82 -21.01 11.58
CA LYS A 74 -15.99 -20.13 11.45
C LYS A 74 -15.75 -18.98 10.48
N ILE A 75 -14.62 -18.27 10.56
CA ILE A 75 -14.34 -17.16 9.62
C ILE A 75 -14.08 -17.64 8.19
N ALA A 76 -13.72 -18.92 8.01
CA ALA A 76 -13.56 -19.53 6.70
C ALA A 76 -14.90 -19.98 6.09
N GLU A 77 -15.98 -20.05 6.87
CA GLU A 77 -17.31 -20.41 6.37
C GLU A 77 -17.74 -19.41 5.28
N GLY A 78 -18.23 -19.94 4.16
CA GLY A 78 -18.60 -19.12 3.00
C GLY A 78 -17.41 -18.64 2.16
N THR A 79 -16.21 -19.19 2.34
CA THR A 79 -15.08 -18.98 1.44
C THR A 79 -14.55 -20.28 0.85
N ASN A 80 -14.03 -20.20 -0.37
CA ASN A 80 -13.35 -21.31 -1.03
C ASN A 80 -11.98 -20.82 -1.54
N ILE A 81 -10.91 -21.55 -1.21
CA ILE A 81 -9.55 -21.13 -1.56
C ILE A 81 -9.14 -21.78 -2.87
N LEU A 82 -8.97 -20.98 -3.91
CA LEU A 82 -8.50 -21.48 -5.20
C LEU A 82 -6.97 -21.53 -5.21
N ARG A 83 -6.42 -22.72 -5.41
CA ARG A 83 -4.99 -22.96 -5.64
C ARG A 83 -4.82 -23.79 -6.91
N HIS A 84 -3.61 -23.88 -7.44
CA HIS A 84 -3.34 -24.82 -8.52
C HIS A 84 -3.55 -26.25 -7.99
N ASP A 85 -4.40 -27.03 -8.66
CA ASP A 85 -4.63 -28.43 -8.33
C ASP A 85 -3.32 -29.22 -8.47
N ASN A 86 -2.71 -29.60 -7.36
CA ASN A 86 -1.69 -30.67 -7.23
C ASN A 86 -0.75 -30.88 -8.44
N ILE A 87 0.24 -30.02 -8.61
CA ILE A 87 1.54 -30.46 -9.17
C ILE A 87 2.46 -30.72 -7.98
N ASN A 88 2.43 -31.96 -7.48
CA ASN A 88 3.30 -32.52 -6.43
C ASN A 88 3.55 -31.62 -5.21
N THR A 89 3.08 -32.08 -4.05
CA THR A 89 3.28 -31.54 -2.69
C THR A 89 4.73 -31.30 -2.24
N ASN A 90 5.70 -31.37 -3.14
CA ASN A 90 7.11 -31.03 -2.93
C ASN A 90 7.56 -29.77 -3.71
N ASN A 91 6.70 -29.13 -4.51
CA ASN A 91 7.08 -27.97 -5.33
C ASN A 91 6.05 -26.82 -5.27
N THR A 92 5.46 -26.60 -4.10
CA THR A 92 4.73 -25.36 -3.84
C THR A 92 5.76 -24.24 -3.71
N ASN A 93 5.94 -23.44 -4.77
CA ASN A 93 6.81 -22.25 -4.75
C ASN A 93 6.51 -21.29 -3.58
N THR A 94 5.36 -21.41 -2.92
CA THR A 94 5.00 -20.66 -1.72
C THR A 94 5.67 -21.20 -0.45
N GLN A 95 5.94 -22.51 -0.33
CA GLN A 95 6.73 -23.06 0.79
C GLN A 95 8.20 -22.63 0.77
N ASN A 96 8.71 -22.15 -0.36
CA ASN A 96 10.10 -21.69 -0.47
C ASN A 96 10.29 -20.26 0.02
N HIS A 97 9.21 -19.51 0.26
CA HIS A 97 9.37 -18.14 0.75
C HIS A 97 9.64 -18.14 2.26
N ALA A 98 10.79 -17.58 2.67
CA ALA A 98 11.20 -17.54 4.08
C ALA A 98 10.18 -16.86 5.02
N ALA A 99 9.32 -16.00 4.47
CA ALA A 99 8.29 -15.25 5.21
C ALA A 99 7.02 -16.06 5.54
N VAL A 100 6.93 -17.35 5.19
CA VAL A 100 5.76 -18.21 5.52
C VAL A 100 5.61 -18.41 7.04
N GLY A 101 6.73 -18.41 7.76
CA GLY A 101 6.80 -18.67 9.19
C GLY A 101 6.59 -20.16 9.54
N ARG A 102 6.96 -20.53 10.77
CA ARG A 102 6.88 -21.91 11.29
C ARG A 102 6.27 -21.93 12.68
N GLY A 103 5.57 -23.01 13.04
CA GLY A 103 4.92 -23.12 14.35
C GLY A 103 4.00 -21.90 14.62
N PRO A 104 4.13 -21.21 15.76
CA PRO A 104 3.33 -20.03 16.07
C PRO A 104 3.79 -18.77 15.34
N PHE A 105 4.92 -18.79 14.62
CA PHE A 105 5.54 -17.62 13.99
C PHE A 105 4.98 -17.34 12.59
N GLY A 106 4.88 -16.06 12.24
CA GLY A 106 4.34 -15.54 10.98
C GLY A 106 2.82 -15.73 10.80
N LYS A 107 2.08 -15.99 11.88
CA LYS A 107 0.65 -16.30 11.89
C LYS A 107 -0.19 -15.10 12.33
N LEU A 108 -1.40 -14.99 11.78
CA LEU A 108 -2.36 -13.95 12.17
C LEU A 108 -2.77 -14.15 13.64
N THR A 109 -2.86 -13.06 14.40
CA THR A 109 -3.29 -13.11 15.80
C THR A 109 -4.77 -12.78 15.94
N LYS A 110 -5.32 -12.96 17.16
CA LYS A 110 -6.67 -12.48 17.49
C LYS A 110 -6.83 -10.97 17.24
N LEU A 111 -5.81 -10.19 17.58
CA LEU A 111 -5.80 -8.74 17.33
C LEU A 111 -5.81 -8.46 15.82
N GLY A 112 -5.01 -9.20 15.05
CA GLY A 112 -4.97 -9.04 13.60
C GLY A 112 -6.28 -9.42 12.91
N LEU A 113 -6.97 -10.45 13.39
CA LEU A 113 -8.31 -10.77 12.90
C LEU A 113 -9.29 -9.62 13.18
N LEU A 114 -9.29 -9.04 14.39
CA LEU A 114 -10.15 -7.91 14.73
C LEU A 114 -9.87 -6.69 13.86
N HIS A 115 -8.59 -6.37 13.58
CA HIS A 115 -8.25 -5.30 12.64
C HIS A 115 -8.92 -5.51 11.29
N MET A 116 -8.89 -6.74 10.78
CA MET A 116 -9.44 -7.02 9.45
C MET A 116 -10.96 -7.04 9.40
N ILE A 117 -11.61 -7.49 10.47
CA ILE A 117 -13.07 -7.35 10.62
C ILE A 117 -13.44 -5.86 10.60
N GLU A 118 -12.69 -5.02 11.31
CA GLU A 118 -12.94 -3.58 11.31
C GLU A 118 -12.75 -2.95 9.94
N VAL A 119 -11.67 -3.30 9.22
CA VAL A 119 -11.48 -2.88 7.81
C VAL A 119 -12.69 -3.27 6.95
N GLY A 120 -13.21 -4.49 7.11
CA GLY A 120 -14.41 -4.94 6.42
C GLY A 120 -15.66 -4.11 6.75
N ASN A 121 -15.87 -3.80 8.04
CA ASN A 121 -16.98 -2.96 8.49
C ASN A 121 -16.89 -1.55 7.91
N SER A 122 -15.73 -0.90 8.01
CA SER A 122 -15.53 0.47 7.52
C SER A 122 -15.72 0.56 6.01
N LEU A 123 -15.18 -0.41 5.25
CA LEU A 123 -15.39 -0.47 3.80
C LEU A 123 -16.87 -0.67 3.45
N LYS A 124 -17.60 -1.48 4.22
CA LYS A 124 -19.04 -1.66 3.99
C LYS A 124 -19.79 -0.35 4.22
N GLU A 125 -19.52 0.33 5.32
CA GLU A 125 -20.16 1.61 5.64
C GLU A 125 -19.89 2.63 4.53
N GLU A 126 -18.63 2.78 4.13
CA GLU A 126 -18.23 3.69 3.06
C GLU A 126 -18.88 3.35 1.71
N LEU A 127 -18.84 2.09 1.29
CA LEU A 127 -19.30 1.68 -0.04
C LEU A 127 -20.82 1.60 -0.16
N GLU A 128 -21.54 1.28 0.91
CA GLU A 128 -23.01 1.19 0.89
C GLU A 128 -23.70 2.51 1.25
N ASN A 129 -23.10 3.34 2.10
CA ASN A 129 -23.75 4.56 2.60
C ASN A 129 -23.20 5.84 1.97
N ASP A 130 -21.87 5.94 1.82
CA ASP A 130 -21.22 7.21 1.44
C ASP A 130 -20.90 7.29 -0.06
N THR A 131 -20.81 6.14 -0.73
CA THR A 131 -20.46 6.06 -2.15
C THR A 131 -21.68 6.21 -3.04
N ILE A 132 -21.60 7.15 -3.98
CA ILE A 132 -22.57 7.30 -5.07
C ILE A 132 -22.06 6.53 -6.29
N TRP A 133 -22.74 5.43 -6.62
CA TRP A 133 -22.37 4.57 -7.73
C TRP A 133 -22.99 5.05 -9.05
N ALA A 134 -22.30 4.76 -10.15
CA ALA A 134 -22.79 4.99 -11.50
C ALA A 134 -23.97 4.07 -11.80
N GLU A 135 -24.90 4.54 -12.63
CA GLU A 135 -26.09 3.75 -12.98
C GLU A 135 -25.74 2.49 -13.79
N THR A 136 -24.62 2.55 -14.50
CA THR A 136 -24.01 1.54 -15.38
C THR A 136 -23.38 0.37 -14.62
N VAL A 137 -23.19 0.49 -13.30
CA VAL A 137 -22.57 -0.54 -12.46
C VAL A 137 -23.27 -1.89 -12.62
N THR A 138 -22.46 -2.91 -12.89
CA THR A 138 -22.84 -4.31 -13.18
C THR A 138 -23.06 -5.15 -11.92
N ALA A 139 -23.44 -4.51 -10.82
CA ALA A 139 -23.73 -5.22 -9.59
C ALA A 139 -25.01 -6.08 -9.73
N THR A 140 -24.97 -7.29 -9.19
CA THR A 140 -26.12 -8.17 -8.95
C THR A 140 -26.88 -7.64 -7.72
N VAL A 141 -27.37 -6.39 -7.81
CA VAL A 141 -27.86 -5.64 -6.66
C VAL A 141 -29.12 -6.29 -6.08
N THR A 142 -29.17 -6.45 -4.75
CA THR A 142 -30.40 -6.85 -4.03
C THR A 142 -31.33 -5.66 -3.83
N THR A 143 -30.77 -4.47 -3.56
CA THR A 143 -31.49 -3.20 -3.38
C THR A 143 -30.74 -2.03 -4.04
N LYS A 144 -31.33 -1.41 -5.07
CA LYS A 144 -30.80 -0.22 -5.75
C LYS A 144 -31.71 0.97 -5.42
N THR A 145 -31.19 1.94 -4.66
CA THR A 145 -31.93 3.17 -4.37
C THR A 145 -31.44 4.25 -5.31
N VAL A 146 -32.31 4.71 -6.20
CA VAL A 146 -32.01 5.81 -7.13
C VAL A 146 -32.12 7.12 -6.37
N THR A 147 -31.06 7.93 -6.43
CA THR A 147 -31.00 9.30 -5.93
C THR A 147 -30.85 10.26 -7.10
N ASN A 148 -30.98 11.57 -6.87
CA ASN A 148 -30.79 12.56 -7.95
C ASN A 148 -29.36 12.57 -8.52
N ASN A 149 -28.37 12.04 -7.79
CA ASN A 149 -26.94 12.15 -8.15
C ASN A 149 -26.31 10.82 -8.59
N GLY A 150 -27.08 9.73 -8.63
CA GLY A 150 -26.61 8.37 -8.91
C GLY A 150 -27.37 7.33 -8.09
N VAL A 151 -26.76 6.17 -7.86
CA VAL A 151 -27.40 5.06 -7.15
C VAL A 151 -26.62 4.64 -5.91
N GLN A 152 -27.35 4.36 -4.83
CA GLN A 152 -26.80 3.62 -3.71
C GLN A 152 -27.09 2.14 -3.93
N ILE A 153 -26.07 1.30 -3.75
CA ILE A 153 -26.17 -0.14 -3.93
C ILE A 153 -25.76 -0.84 -2.64
N GLN A 154 -26.49 -1.90 -2.31
CA GLN A 154 -26.03 -2.86 -1.33
C GLN A 154 -25.29 -3.98 -2.05
N LEU A 155 -24.00 -4.16 -1.73
CA LEU A 155 -23.18 -5.17 -2.37
C LEU A 155 -23.49 -6.56 -1.83
N THR A 156 -23.39 -7.57 -2.68
CA THR A 156 -23.57 -8.97 -2.31
C THR A 156 -22.27 -9.75 -2.50
N PRO A 157 -22.15 -10.97 -1.96
CA PRO A 157 -21.04 -11.87 -2.27
C PRO A 157 -20.79 -12.15 -3.77
N LYS A 158 -21.75 -11.83 -4.68
CA LYS A 158 -21.54 -11.95 -6.14
C LYS A 158 -20.84 -10.74 -6.75
N ASP A 159 -20.82 -9.62 -6.03
CA ASP A 159 -20.36 -8.32 -6.50
C ASP A 159 -18.91 -8.06 -6.09
N ILE A 160 -18.21 -9.11 -5.64
CA ILE A 160 -16.84 -9.05 -5.17
C ILE A 160 -15.99 -10.14 -5.83
N ARG A 161 -14.75 -9.78 -6.16
CA ARG A 161 -13.69 -10.75 -6.46
C ARG A 161 -12.55 -10.59 -5.46
N VAL A 162 -12.00 -11.70 -4.98
CA VAL A 162 -10.94 -11.68 -3.97
C VAL A 162 -9.70 -12.43 -4.47
N TYR A 163 -8.56 -11.77 -4.39
CA TYR A 163 -7.23 -12.36 -4.55
C TYR A 163 -6.49 -12.29 -3.22
N SER A 164 -5.63 -13.26 -2.97
CA SER A 164 -4.70 -13.22 -1.83
C SER A 164 -3.37 -13.79 -2.25
N THR A 165 -2.26 -13.25 -1.76
CA THR A 165 -1.02 -14.02 -1.74
C THR A 165 -1.24 -15.32 -0.96
N ASP A 166 -0.54 -16.39 -1.32
CA ASP A 166 -0.74 -17.71 -0.70
C ASP A 166 0.04 -17.83 0.63
N PHE A 167 -0.24 -16.92 1.56
CA PHE A 167 0.19 -17.01 2.94
C PHE A 167 -1.03 -17.17 3.83
N ALA A 168 -0.91 -18.01 4.87
CA ALA A 168 -2.01 -18.20 5.81
C ALA A 168 -2.53 -16.86 6.36
N ARG A 169 -1.64 -15.97 6.80
CA ARG A 169 -2.05 -14.68 7.38
C ARG A 169 -2.78 -13.74 6.42
N THR A 170 -2.50 -13.77 5.11
CA THR A 170 -3.19 -12.91 4.13
C THR A 170 -4.54 -13.51 3.78
N ILE A 171 -4.62 -14.83 3.54
CA ILE A 171 -5.90 -15.53 3.31
C ILE A 171 -6.86 -15.31 4.49
N GLN A 172 -6.36 -15.47 5.71
CA GLN A 172 -7.15 -15.29 6.93
C GLN A 172 -7.52 -13.81 7.17
N SER A 173 -6.69 -12.88 6.72
CA SER A 173 -7.02 -11.45 6.75
C SER A 173 -8.12 -11.11 5.75
N ALA A 174 -8.09 -11.69 4.55
CA ALA A 174 -9.18 -11.57 3.58
C ALA A 174 -10.49 -12.13 4.14
N GLN A 175 -10.44 -13.31 4.77
CA GLN A 175 -11.59 -13.90 5.47
C GLN A 175 -12.13 -12.97 6.59
N GLY A 176 -11.24 -12.40 7.41
CA GLY A 176 -11.62 -11.42 8.43
C GLY A 176 -12.32 -10.19 7.85
N LEU A 177 -11.79 -9.63 6.75
CA LEU A 177 -12.42 -8.54 6.02
C LEU A 177 -13.81 -8.92 5.51
N LEU A 178 -13.95 -10.10 4.89
CA LEU A 178 -15.24 -10.58 4.40
C LEU A 178 -16.26 -10.80 5.51
N VAL A 179 -15.84 -11.20 6.72
CA VAL A 179 -16.72 -11.30 7.89
C VAL A 179 -17.26 -9.93 8.31
N GLY A 180 -16.42 -8.89 8.31
CA GLY A 180 -16.87 -7.52 8.59
C GLY A 180 -17.77 -6.97 7.48
N PHE A 181 -17.43 -7.24 6.23
CA PHE A 181 -18.17 -6.72 5.09
C PHE A 181 -19.53 -7.44 4.88
N PHE A 182 -19.57 -8.75 5.06
CA PHE A 182 -20.76 -9.59 4.90
C PHE A 182 -21.10 -10.39 6.17
N PRO A 183 -21.50 -9.73 7.28
CA PRO A 183 -21.71 -10.39 8.57
C PRO A 183 -22.87 -11.41 8.55
N GLU A 184 -23.83 -11.23 7.65
CA GLU A 184 -25.02 -12.08 7.50
C GLU A 184 -24.90 -13.11 6.37
N ASN A 185 -23.68 -13.45 5.94
CA ASN A 185 -23.42 -14.21 4.70
C ASN A 185 -24.46 -15.31 4.41
N ASN A 186 -25.27 -15.10 3.36
CA ASN A 186 -26.50 -15.86 3.03
C ASN A 186 -26.20 -17.24 2.39
N ASN A 187 -25.27 -18.01 2.96
CA ASN A 187 -24.76 -19.28 2.43
C ASN A 187 -24.12 -19.17 1.03
N MET A 188 -23.67 -17.98 0.63
CA MET A 188 -22.92 -17.78 -0.60
C MET A 188 -21.43 -18.02 -0.38
N ILE A 189 -20.80 -18.66 -1.35
CA ILE A 189 -19.36 -18.96 -1.31
C ILE A 189 -18.63 -17.91 -2.13
N ILE A 190 -17.65 -17.25 -1.51
CA ILE A 190 -16.71 -16.33 -2.15
C ILE A 190 -15.40 -17.07 -2.41
N ASP A 191 -14.97 -17.09 -3.66
CA ASP A 191 -13.66 -17.63 -4.02
C ASP A 191 -12.54 -16.64 -3.67
N ILE A 192 -11.51 -17.12 -2.96
CA ILE A 192 -10.26 -16.39 -2.70
C ILE A 192 -9.19 -17.02 -3.59
N ASP A 193 -8.81 -16.31 -4.66
CA ASP A 193 -7.84 -16.80 -5.62
C ASP A 193 -6.40 -16.57 -5.14
N CYS A 194 -5.68 -17.67 -4.94
CA CYS A 194 -4.28 -17.70 -4.52
C CYS A 194 -3.34 -18.21 -5.64
N ARG A 195 -3.86 -18.41 -6.86
CA ARG A 195 -3.09 -19.00 -7.97
C ARG A 195 -2.08 -18.00 -8.51
N ASP A 196 -0.81 -18.34 -8.37
CA ASP A 196 0.36 -17.53 -8.76
C ASP A 196 0.43 -16.12 -8.15
N THR A 197 -0.47 -15.77 -7.23
CA THR A 197 -0.58 -14.43 -6.65
C THR A 197 0.70 -13.97 -5.97
N THR A 198 1.37 -14.86 -5.23
CA THR A 198 2.67 -14.57 -4.62
C THR A 198 3.77 -14.25 -5.64
N GLN A 199 3.62 -14.63 -6.91
CA GLN A 199 4.63 -14.31 -7.94
C GLN A 199 4.48 -12.89 -8.52
N TRP A 200 3.35 -12.22 -8.27
CA TRP A 200 3.09 -10.91 -8.89
C TRP A 200 2.45 -9.87 -7.99
N MET A 201 1.95 -10.24 -6.80
CA MET A 201 1.39 -9.31 -5.82
C MET A 201 2.43 -8.81 -4.80
N ILE A 202 3.66 -9.29 -4.85
CA ILE A 202 4.78 -8.79 -4.03
C ILE A 202 5.94 -8.36 -4.94
N PRO A 203 6.70 -7.32 -4.55
CA PRO A 203 7.85 -6.86 -5.33
C PRO A 203 9.03 -7.85 -5.31
N ASP A 204 9.13 -8.68 -4.27
CA ASP A 204 10.30 -9.51 -3.97
C ASP A 204 9.97 -11.02 -3.92
N PRO A 205 9.34 -11.61 -4.95
CA PRO A 205 9.06 -13.03 -4.94
C PRO A 205 10.36 -13.85 -4.77
N GLN A 206 10.22 -15.06 -4.23
CA GLN A 206 11.31 -16.01 -4.07
C GLN A 206 11.01 -17.27 -4.90
N PRO A 207 11.80 -17.56 -5.96
CA PRO A 207 12.87 -16.73 -6.54
C PRO A 207 12.34 -15.43 -7.20
N ARG A 208 13.24 -14.48 -7.50
CA ARG A 208 12.89 -13.24 -8.22
C ARG A 208 12.35 -13.55 -9.61
N GLN A 209 11.55 -12.62 -10.17
CA GLN A 209 10.91 -12.84 -11.46
C GLN A 209 11.92 -12.94 -12.60
N THR A 210 13.03 -12.19 -12.51
CA THR A 210 14.11 -12.20 -13.51
C THR A 210 15.48 -12.05 -12.84
N ARG A 211 16.53 -12.53 -13.53
CA ARG A 211 17.92 -12.27 -13.13
C ARG A 211 18.29 -10.78 -13.18
N GLU A 212 17.65 -10.03 -14.08
CA GLU A 212 17.82 -8.58 -14.18
C GLU A 212 17.36 -7.89 -12.89
N GLN A 213 16.22 -8.31 -12.32
CA GLN A 213 15.72 -7.79 -11.06
C GLN A 213 16.76 -7.97 -9.93
N GLU A 214 17.32 -9.16 -9.77
CA GLU A 214 18.35 -9.46 -8.75
C GLU A 214 19.60 -8.57 -8.91
N LEU A 215 20.11 -8.45 -10.15
CA LEU A 215 21.30 -7.65 -10.42
C LEU A 215 21.06 -6.16 -10.18
N LEU A 216 19.88 -5.67 -10.56
CA LEU A 216 19.48 -4.28 -10.34
C LEU A 216 19.30 -3.97 -8.85
N GLU A 217 18.63 -4.84 -8.09
CA GLU A 217 18.51 -4.71 -6.62
C GLU A 217 19.89 -4.58 -5.97
N ARG A 218 20.83 -5.45 -6.32
CA ARG A 218 22.21 -5.41 -5.82
C ARG A 218 22.93 -4.12 -6.18
N SER A 219 22.81 -3.65 -7.42
CA SER A 219 23.46 -2.40 -7.85
C SER A 219 22.86 -1.16 -7.20
N LEU A 220 21.53 -1.11 -7.03
CA LEU A 220 20.85 -0.01 -6.36
C LEU A 220 21.24 0.09 -4.89
N ALA A 221 21.45 -1.05 -4.22
CA ALA A 221 21.92 -1.11 -2.83
C ALA A 221 23.34 -0.54 -2.65
N GLN A 222 24.18 -0.59 -3.70
CA GLN A 222 25.56 -0.10 -3.66
C GLN A 222 25.71 1.39 -3.99
N ARG A 223 24.61 2.14 -4.14
CA ARG A 223 24.67 3.58 -4.39
C ARG A 223 25.29 4.33 -3.20
N PRO A 224 26.14 5.35 -3.41
CA PRO A 224 26.88 6.01 -2.33
C PRO A 224 26.01 6.49 -1.16
N HIS A 225 24.88 7.15 -1.45
CA HIS A 225 23.97 7.64 -0.41
C HIS A 225 23.23 6.51 0.33
N VAL A 226 23.12 5.32 -0.28
CA VAL A 226 22.56 4.14 0.38
C VAL A 226 23.54 3.55 1.36
N VAL A 227 24.77 3.32 0.90
CA VAL A 227 25.87 2.82 1.74
C VAL A 227 26.16 3.77 2.91
N GLU A 228 26.14 5.09 2.67
CA GLU A 228 26.31 6.10 3.73
C GLU A 228 25.20 6.01 4.78
N LYS A 229 23.93 5.92 4.35
CA LYS A 229 22.81 5.82 5.28
C LYS A 229 22.82 4.49 6.06
N GLU A 230 23.17 3.38 5.41
CA GLU A 230 23.41 2.09 6.07
C GLU A 230 24.49 2.21 7.16
N ALA A 231 25.63 2.82 6.85
CA ALA A 231 26.73 3.02 7.80
C ALA A 231 26.30 3.86 9.02
N THR A 232 25.55 4.94 8.81
CA THR A 232 25.04 5.77 9.91
C THR A 232 24.09 5.02 10.82
N MET A 233 23.29 4.10 10.27
CA MET A 233 22.29 3.34 11.04
C MET A 233 22.88 2.07 11.67
N ARG A 234 24.01 1.54 11.18
CA ARG A 234 24.59 0.25 11.61
C ARG A 234 24.73 0.11 13.14
N HIS A 235 25.08 1.18 13.84
CA HIS A 235 25.20 1.17 15.31
C HIS A 235 23.87 0.79 16.01
N LEU A 236 22.74 1.25 15.48
CA LEU A 236 21.40 0.91 15.97
C LEU A 236 21.11 -0.57 15.71
N ALA A 237 21.36 -1.07 14.50
CA ALA A 237 21.15 -2.49 14.18
C ALA A 237 21.96 -3.43 15.06
N VAL A 238 23.24 -3.12 15.27
CA VAL A 238 24.12 -3.94 16.12
C VAL A 238 23.62 -3.95 17.57
N ARG A 239 23.34 -2.77 18.14
CA ARG A 239 22.82 -2.68 19.52
C ARG A 239 21.52 -3.46 19.68
N VAL A 240 20.54 -3.20 18.81
CA VAL A 240 19.22 -3.84 18.88
C VAL A 240 19.36 -5.35 18.69
N THR A 241 20.22 -5.81 17.78
CA THR A 241 20.49 -7.25 17.61
C THR A 241 20.99 -7.86 18.92
N GLN A 242 21.99 -7.24 19.56
CA GLN A 242 22.57 -7.74 20.82
C GLN A 242 21.52 -7.89 21.93
N GLU A 243 20.62 -6.91 22.04
CA GLU A 243 19.51 -6.93 23.01
C GLU A 243 18.44 -7.97 22.68
N LEU A 244 18.25 -8.30 21.40
CA LEU A 244 17.30 -9.33 20.96
C LEU A 244 17.86 -10.75 21.06
N LEU A 245 19.18 -10.96 21.05
CA LEU A 245 19.81 -12.29 21.07
C LEU A 245 19.22 -13.25 22.14
N PRO A 246 18.98 -12.83 23.41
CA PRO A 246 18.40 -13.71 24.42
C PRO A 246 16.96 -14.16 24.13
N LEU A 247 16.25 -13.44 23.25
CA LEU A 247 14.89 -13.73 22.86
C LEU A 247 14.80 -14.62 21.61
N LEU A 248 15.88 -14.75 20.83
CA LEU A 248 15.89 -15.51 19.58
C LEU A 248 15.96 -17.01 19.83
N GLN A 249 15.26 -17.79 19.01
CA GLN A 249 15.36 -19.24 18.96
C GLN A 249 16.38 -19.69 17.91
N ASP A 250 16.84 -20.94 17.99
CA ASP A 250 17.64 -21.62 16.97
C ASP A 250 17.04 -21.43 15.56
N GLY A 251 17.88 -21.00 14.61
CA GLY A 251 17.49 -20.74 13.22
C GLY A 251 16.84 -19.37 12.98
N ALA A 252 16.87 -18.45 13.95
CA ALA A 252 16.47 -17.06 13.74
C ALA A 252 17.28 -16.38 12.63
N PHE A 253 18.58 -16.67 12.52
CA PHE A 253 19.45 -16.11 11.48
C PHE A 253 19.31 -16.77 10.10
N ASP A 254 18.61 -17.90 10.00
CA ASP A 254 18.44 -18.64 8.73
C ASP A 254 17.33 -18.04 7.84
N ILE A 255 16.61 -17.02 8.34
CA ILE A 255 15.47 -16.41 7.65
C ILE A 255 15.93 -15.16 6.92
N SER A 256 15.94 -15.22 5.58
CA SER A 256 16.20 -14.06 4.72
C SER A 256 15.03 -13.79 3.75
N PHE A 257 14.53 -12.56 3.77
CA PHE A 257 13.52 -12.07 2.83
C PHE A 257 13.59 -10.55 2.67
N GLY A 258 13.02 -10.01 1.58
CA GLY A 258 13.10 -8.60 1.21
C GLY A 258 14.29 -8.24 0.31
N VAL A 259 14.66 -6.96 0.30
CA VAL A 259 15.69 -6.37 -0.61
C VAL A 259 17.12 -6.54 -0.07
N GLU A 260 17.39 -7.60 0.69
CA GLU A 260 18.70 -7.86 1.31
C GLU A 260 19.22 -9.26 0.99
N ASP A 261 20.34 -9.31 0.27
CA ASP A 261 21.29 -10.42 0.29
C ASP A 261 22.57 -9.88 0.96
N ASN A 262 22.69 -10.03 2.29
CA ASN A 262 23.94 -9.78 3.01
C ASN A 262 24.82 -11.04 2.92
N GLU A 263 25.15 -11.49 1.71
CA GLU A 263 26.06 -12.64 1.54
C GLU A 263 27.54 -12.29 1.85
N ASP A 264 27.88 -11.00 2.02
CA ASP A 264 29.27 -10.52 2.02
C ASP A 264 29.79 -9.95 3.36
N ASP A 265 29.14 -10.16 4.50
CA ASP A 265 29.74 -9.81 5.82
C ASP A 265 30.68 -10.94 6.33
N GLU A 266 31.51 -11.51 5.44
CA GLU A 266 32.75 -12.18 5.85
C GLU A 266 33.74 -11.09 6.24
N ILE A 267 33.85 -10.77 7.53
CA ILE A 267 35.06 -10.41 8.30
C ILE A 267 34.62 -9.90 9.70
N ASP A 268 34.77 -10.77 10.70
CA ASP A 268 35.04 -10.43 12.12
C ASP A 268 34.03 -9.57 12.92
N SER A 269 32.78 -9.42 12.47
CA SER A 269 31.73 -8.73 13.25
C SER A 269 30.65 -9.69 13.75
N SER A 270 30.15 -9.45 14.97
CA SER A 270 29.07 -10.25 15.56
C SER A 270 27.86 -10.34 14.60
N PRO A 271 27.17 -11.49 14.53
CA PRO A 271 26.05 -11.67 13.61
C PRO A 271 24.98 -10.61 13.89
N THR A 272 24.64 -9.83 12.87
CA THR A 272 23.64 -8.76 12.92
C THR A 272 22.39 -9.23 12.19
N LEU A 273 21.20 -9.05 12.78
CA LEU A 273 19.94 -9.36 12.11
C LEU A 273 19.73 -8.40 10.93
N SER A 274 19.05 -8.87 9.88
CA SER A 274 18.67 -8.00 8.76
C SER A 274 17.75 -6.87 9.21
N TRP A 275 17.68 -5.77 8.47
CA TRP A 275 16.82 -4.63 8.84
C TRP A 275 15.34 -5.02 8.92
N ILE A 276 14.92 -5.93 8.05
CA ILE A 276 13.56 -6.47 8.02
C ILE A 276 13.28 -7.33 9.25
N GLN A 277 14.22 -8.17 9.68
CA GLN A 277 14.10 -8.94 10.91
C GLN A 277 14.03 -8.04 12.13
N LEU A 278 14.90 -7.03 12.22
CA LEU A 278 14.88 -6.06 13.31
C LEU A 278 13.53 -5.34 13.39
N THR A 279 13.04 -4.83 12.26
CA THR A 279 11.76 -4.13 12.19
C THR A 279 10.59 -5.03 12.55
N GLU A 280 10.54 -6.25 12.03
CA GLU A 280 9.39 -7.12 12.24
C GLU A 280 9.33 -7.70 13.65
N ILE A 281 10.47 -8.07 14.26
CA ILE A 281 10.55 -8.50 15.66
C ILE A 281 10.17 -7.35 16.57
N THR A 282 10.81 -6.18 16.43
CA THR A 282 10.58 -5.04 17.32
C THR A 282 9.16 -4.49 17.20
N LYS A 283 8.55 -4.50 16.00
CA LYS A 283 7.13 -4.15 15.84
C LYS A 283 6.22 -5.11 16.62
N CYS A 284 6.43 -6.43 16.49
CA CYS A 284 5.62 -7.43 17.19
C CYS A 284 5.74 -7.31 18.71
N LEU A 285 6.96 -7.06 19.22
CA LEU A 285 7.22 -6.83 20.64
C LEU A 285 6.61 -5.51 21.13
N SER A 286 6.73 -4.43 20.36
CA SER A 286 6.20 -3.10 20.67
C SER A 286 4.68 -3.12 20.87
N VAL A 287 3.95 -3.73 19.93
CA VAL A 287 2.47 -3.90 20.00
C VAL A 287 2.02 -4.63 21.28
N ARG A 288 2.91 -5.42 21.90
CA ARG A 288 2.63 -6.21 23.10
C ARG A 288 3.28 -5.65 24.36
N SER A 289 3.91 -4.47 24.27
CA SER A 289 4.68 -3.88 25.36
C SER A 289 5.75 -4.84 25.91
N MET A 290 6.41 -5.58 25.00
CA MET A 290 7.44 -6.58 25.29
C MET A 290 8.82 -6.19 24.74
N LEU A 291 9.04 -4.92 24.39
CA LEU A 291 10.38 -4.46 24.05
C LEU A 291 11.30 -4.62 25.28
N PRO A 292 12.54 -5.12 25.11
CA PRO A 292 13.59 -4.98 26.12
C PRO A 292 13.70 -3.54 26.61
N GLU A 293 13.98 -3.32 27.89
CA GLU A 293 14.07 -1.96 28.49
C GLU A 293 15.08 -1.04 27.77
N SER A 294 16.08 -1.63 27.13
CA SER A 294 17.13 -0.99 26.35
C SER A 294 16.72 -0.57 24.93
N ILE A 295 15.57 -1.03 24.43
CA ILE A 295 15.04 -0.72 23.10
C ILE A 295 13.82 0.17 23.27
N THR A 296 13.92 1.44 22.85
CA THR A 296 12.82 2.39 22.99
C THR A 296 11.80 2.28 21.85
N VAL A 297 10.66 2.96 21.99
CA VAL A 297 9.68 3.07 20.90
C VAL A 297 10.27 3.86 19.72
N GLU A 298 11.11 4.86 20.00
CA GLU A 298 11.83 5.63 19.00
C GLU A 298 12.84 4.77 18.24
N ASP A 299 13.50 3.82 18.92
CA ASP A 299 14.37 2.84 18.25
C ASP A 299 13.57 1.98 17.27
N GLN A 300 12.41 1.48 17.69
CA GLN A 300 11.52 0.71 16.83
C GLN A 300 11.03 1.53 15.63
N GLN A 301 10.67 2.79 15.83
CA GLN A 301 10.27 3.70 14.76
C GLN A 301 11.43 3.96 13.79
N ALA A 302 12.65 4.20 14.29
CA ALA A 302 13.83 4.43 13.46
C ALA A 302 14.19 3.21 12.59
N LEU A 303 14.06 2.00 13.13
CA LEU A 303 14.22 0.75 12.37
C LEU A 303 13.17 0.64 11.26
N SER A 304 11.91 0.90 11.61
CA SER A 304 10.79 0.85 10.68
C SER A 304 10.93 1.87 9.55
N ASP A 305 11.30 3.12 9.87
CA ASP A 305 11.50 4.20 8.91
C ASP A 305 12.71 3.93 8.01
N HIS A 306 13.79 3.38 8.56
CA HIS A 306 14.96 3.00 7.77
C HIS A 306 14.64 1.89 6.78
N THR A 307 13.94 0.84 7.25
CA THR A 307 13.53 -0.28 6.41
C THR A 307 12.57 0.19 5.31
N ALA A 308 11.57 1.01 5.65
CA ALA A 308 10.66 1.61 4.66
C ALA A 308 11.43 2.44 3.63
N TRP A 309 12.32 3.32 4.10
CA TRP A 309 13.15 4.16 3.25
C TRP A 309 13.99 3.32 2.28
N LYS A 310 14.57 2.19 2.72
CA LYS A 310 15.36 1.31 1.86
C LYS A 310 14.51 0.71 0.73
N TRP A 311 13.32 0.23 1.06
CA TRP A 311 12.36 -0.26 0.07
C TRP A 311 11.97 0.83 -0.95
N PHE A 312 11.59 2.01 -0.47
CA PHE A 312 11.28 3.15 -1.34
C PHE A 312 12.49 3.53 -2.19
N GLN A 313 13.70 3.54 -1.63
CA GLN A 313 14.89 3.94 -2.35
C GLN A 313 15.24 3.00 -3.50
N SER A 314 15.06 1.69 -3.32
CA SER A 314 15.24 0.73 -4.40
C SER A 314 14.12 0.84 -5.43
N LEU A 315 12.86 0.80 -4.99
CA LEU A 315 11.69 0.78 -5.87
C LEU A 315 11.38 2.12 -6.54
N ARG A 316 12.02 3.22 -6.13
CA ARG A 316 12.01 4.49 -6.87
C ARG A 316 12.66 4.38 -8.25
N SER A 317 13.48 3.37 -8.51
CA SER A 317 13.94 3.09 -9.87
C SER A 317 12.74 2.64 -10.72
N PRO A 318 12.36 3.39 -11.78
CA PRO A 318 11.21 3.00 -12.60
C PRO A 318 11.43 1.62 -13.23
N ARG A 319 12.67 1.30 -13.65
CA ARG A 319 13.02 -0.05 -14.09
C ARG A 319 12.77 -1.12 -13.04
N LEU A 320 13.23 -0.94 -11.80
CA LEU A 320 13.02 -1.96 -10.76
C LEU A 320 11.54 -2.10 -10.41
N ALA A 321 10.82 -0.98 -10.27
CA ALA A 321 9.37 -1.00 -10.04
C ALA A 321 8.64 -1.74 -11.16
N TYR A 322 9.02 -1.52 -12.43
CA TYR A 322 8.47 -2.24 -13.57
C TYR A 322 8.77 -3.74 -13.49
N LEU A 323 10.01 -4.15 -13.24
CA LEU A 323 10.35 -5.57 -13.13
C LEU A 323 9.60 -6.26 -11.98
N SER A 324 9.42 -5.55 -10.87
CA SER A 324 8.86 -6.11 -9.63
C SER A 324 7.33 -6.13 -9.61
N MET A 325 6.68 -5.06 -10.10
CA MET A 325 5.25 -4.81 -9.87
C MET A 325 4.39 -4.75 -11.14
N ARG A 326 4.98 -4.80 -12.35
CA ARG A 326 4.23 -4.62 -13.61
C ARG A 326 3.04 -5.55 -13.75
N ARG A 327 3.16 -6.83 -13.38
CA ARG A 327 2.03 -7.76 -13.50
C ARG A 327 0.88 -7.35 -12.58
N PHE A 328 1.17 -6.81 -11.40
CA PHE A 328 0.15 -6.25 -10.52
C PHE A 328 -0.49 -5.00 -11.15
N THR A 329 0.30 -3.97 -11.48
CA THR A 329 -0.22 -2.71 -12.01
C THR A 329 -1.01 -2.90 -13.31
N LYS A 330 -0.53 -3.77 -14.20
CA LYS A 330 -1.26 -4.15 -15.42
C LYS A 330 -2.58 -4.84 -15.10
N THR A 331 -2.63 -5.70 -14.08
CA THR A 331 -3.87 -6.36 -13.66
C THR A 331 -4.88 -5.32 -13.18
N LEU A 332 -4.46 -4.37 -12.32
CA LEU A 332 -5.32 -3.27 -11.85
C LEU A 332 -5.91 -2.48 -13.03
N ALA A 333 -5.06 -2.08 -14.00
CA ALA A 333 -5.48 -1.34 -15.19
C ALA A 333 -6.42 -2.14 -16.10
N MET A 334 -6.12 -3.42 -16.35
CA MET A 334 -6.97 -4.26 -17.20
C MET A 334 -8.34 -4.52 -16.60
N THR A 335 -8.46 -4.69 -15.27
CA THR A 335 -9.76 -4.90 -14.63
C THR A 335 -10.61 -3.62 -14.60
N MET A 336 -9.99 -2.44 -14.49
CA MET A 336 -10.70 -1.16 -14.64
C MET A 336 -11.12 -0.91 -16.09
N GLN A 337 -10.26 -1.23 -17.06
CA GLN A 337 -10.61 -1.13 -18.48
C GLN A 337 -11.80 -2.03 -18.84
N ARG A 338 -11.92 -3.17 -18.18
CA ARG A 338 -12.98 -4.16 -18.39
C ARG A 338 -14.08 -4.08 -17.34
N ASN A 339 -14.29 -2.91 -16.72
CA ASN A 339 -15.20 -2.74 -15.59
C ASN A 339 -16.62 -3.31 -15.85
N GLU A 340 -17.15 -3.22 -17.07
CA GLU A 340 -18.43 -3.81 -17.45
C GLU A 340 -18.48 -5.36 -17.40
N GLN A 341 -17.33 -6.03 -17.39
CA GLN A 341 -17.23 -7.49 -17.26
C GLN A 341 -16.65 -7.93 -15.92
N GLU A 342 -16.38 -6.97 -15.04
CA GLU A 342 -15.76 -7.18 -13.75
C GLU A 342 -16.72 -6.78 -12.63
N PRO A 343 -16.60 -7.36 -11.42
CA PRO A 343 -17.41 -6.92 -10.31
C PRO A 343 -17.06 -5.47 -9.90
N PRO A 344 -18.00 -4.75 -9.27
CA PRO A 344 -17.77 -3.41 -8.78
C PRO A 344 -16.72 -3.36 -7.66
N LEU A 345 -16.50 -4.46 -6.92
CA LEU A 345 -15.48 -4.53 -5.87
C LEU A 345 -14.46 -5.63 -6.16
N ILE A 346 -13.17 -5.30 -6.12
CA ILE A 346 -12.07 -6.27 -6.19
C ILE A 346 -11.15 -6.08 -5.00
N VAL A 347 -10.89 -7.13 -4.24
CA VAL A 347 -10.03 -7.11 -3.05
C VAL A 347 -8.75 -7.91 -3.31
N TYR A 348 -7.61 -7.34 -2.92
CA TYR A 348 -6.28 -7.94 -3.00
C TYR A 348 -5.66 -7.98 -1.60
N SER A 349 -5.54 -9.17 -1.03
CA SER A 349 -4.91 -9.40 0.27
C SER A 349 -3.41 -9.61 0.14
N CYS A 350 -2.64 -8.69 0.72
CA CYS A 350 -1.25 -8.43 0.36
C CYS A 350 -0.36 -8.20 1.59
N HIS A 351 0.83 -7.67 1.33
CA HIS A 351 1.86 -7.36 2.31
C HIS A 351 2.13 -5.86 2.37
N ASP A 352 2.92 -5.44 3.35
CA ASP A 352 3.52 -4.11 3.40
C ASP A 352 4.37 -3.83 2.16
N SER A 353 5.21 -4.79 1.76
CA SER A 353 6.03 -4.68 0.55
C SER A 353 5.18 -4.50 -0.72
N SER A 354 4.00 -5.11 -0.81
CA SER A 354 3.04 -4.90 -1.90
C SER A 354 2.57 -3.45 -2.00
N LEU A 355 2.21 -2.85 -0.86
CA LEU A 355 1.73 -1.46 -0.80
C LEU A 355 2.86 -0.49 -1.18
N ILE A 356 4.07 -0.69 -0.64
CA ILE A 356 5.25 0.12 -1.02
C ILE A 356 5.55 -0.04 -2.51
N GLY A 357 5.50 -1.28 -3.02
CA GLY A 357 5.66 -1.60 -4.43
C GLY A 357 4.68 -0.84 -5.32
N LEU A 358 3.40 -0.81 -4.96
CA LEU A 358 2.38 -0.08 -5.71
C LEU A 358 2.55 1.44 -5.61
N LEU A 359 2.86 1.98 -4.42
CA LEU A 359 3.14 3.42 -4.25
C LEU A 359 4.26 3.87 -5.20
N CYS A 360 5.34 3.09 -5.32
CA CYS A 360 6.42 3.39 -6.26
C CYS A 360 6.02 3.17 -7.73
N ALA A 361 5.41 2.03 -8.06
CA ALA A 361 5.11 1.66 -9.44
C ALA A 361 4.00 2.53 -10.08
N LEU A 362 3.12 3.10 -9.26
CA LEU A 362 2.08 4.04 -9.66
C LEU A 362 2.49 5.50 -9.46
N ASN A 363 3.75 5.74 -9.10
CA ASN A 363 4.35 7.04 -8.83
C ASN A 363 3.49 7.95 -7.93
N LEU A 364 2.93 7.36 -6.87
CA LEU A 364 2.09 8.04 -5.91
C LEU A 364 2.94 8.78 -4.88
N GLU A 365 2.35 9.77 -4.22
CA GLU A 365 2.92 10.39 -3.04
C GLU A 365 3.31 9.33 -2.01
N GLN A 366 4.58 9.37 -1.60
CA GLN A 366 5.17 8.33 -0.76
C GLN A 366 5.17 8.81 0.68
N PRO A 367 4.30 8.29 1.57
CA PRO A 367 4.58 8.40 2.99
C PRO A 367 5.91 7.69 3.22
N SER A 368 6.91 8.38 3.76
CA SER A 368 8.22 7.79 4.07
C SER A 368 8.16 6.91 5.33
N ARG A 369 7.10 6.09 5.46
CA ARG A 369 6.77 5.29 6.62
C ARG A 369 6.33 3.89 6.20
N TRP A 370 6.60 2.91 7.06
CA TRP A 370 6.17 1.53 6.85
C TRP A 370 4.63 1.43 6.94
N PRO A 371 3.95 0.72 6.02
CA PRO A 371 2.50 0.55 6.11
C PRO A 371 2.09 -0.19 7.39
N GLU A 372 1.17 0.37 8.18
CA GLU A 372 0.67 -0.23 9.42
C GLU A 372 -0.16 -1.50 9.18
N TYR A 373 -0.39 -2.31 10.22
CA TYR A 373 -1.22 -3.51 10.09
C TYR A 373 -2.64 -3.12 9.69
N GLY A 374 -3.23 -3.85 8.74
CA GLY A 374 -4.55 -3.52 8.20
C GLY A 374 -4.58 -2.26 7.32
N ALA A 375 -3.42 -1.68 6.95
CA ALA A 375 -3.40 -0.56 6.01
C ALA A 375 -4.07 -0.91 4.68
N VAL A 376 -4.80 0.05 4.11
CA VAL A 376 -5.60 -0.11 2.89
C VAL A 376 -5.21 0.94 1.86
N MET A 377 -4.82 0.49 0.67
CA MET A 377 -4.78 1.29 -0.54
C MET A 377 -6.05 1.04 -1.34
N LYS A 378 -6.76 2.10 -1.74
CA LYS A 378 -7.99 2.02 -2.54
C LYS A 378 -7.80 2.76 -3.85
N LEU A 379 -8.20 2.13 -4.95
CA LEU A 379 -8.29 2.76 -6.27
C LEU A 379 -9.77 2.84 -6.65
N GLU A 380 -10.21 4.02 -7.05
CA GLU A 380 -11.58 4.25 -7.51
C GLU A 380 -11.57 4.62 -8.98
N LEU A 381 -12.38 3.92 -9.77
CA LEU A 381 -12.72 4.31 -11.14
C LEU A 381 -14.03 5.11 -11.11
N LEU A 382 -14.01 6.32 -11.65
CA LEU A 382 -15.11 7.27 -11.61
C LEU A 382 -15.57 7.65 -13.02
N GLU A 383 -16.88 7.72 -13.25
CA GLU A 383 -17.46 8.52 -14.33
C GLU A 383 -17.37 9.99 -13.93
N LYS A 384 -16.71 10.80 -14.74
CA LYS A 384 -16.61 12.25 -14.63
C LYS A 384 -17.44 12.88 -15.74
N LYS A 385 -18.36 13.76 -15.36
CA LYS A 385 -19.18 14.54 -16.30
C LYS A 385 -19.12 16.02 -15.97
N THR A 386 -18.96 16.84 -16.99
CA THR A 386 -19.08 18.30 -16.89
C THR A 386 -20.52 18.69 -16.56
N GLN A 387 -20.69 19.64 -15.66
CA GLN A 387 -21.98 20.24 -15.34
C GLN A 387 -22.06 21.64 -15.97
N VAL A 388 -23.19 21.95 -16.59
CA VAL A 388 -23.50 23.27 -17.15
C VAL A 388 -24.76 23.77 -16.46
N ASP A 389 -24.70 24.95 -15.83
CA ASP A 389 -25.81 25.55 -15.05
C ASP A 389 -26.41 24.63 -13.97
N GLY A 390 -25.62 23.71 -13.41
CA GLY A 390 -26.05 22.76 -12.37
C GLY A 390 -26.80 21.54 -12.90
N GLU A 391 -26.95 21.39 -14.21
CA GLU A 391 -27.44 20.18 -14.87
C GLU A 391 -26.26 19.39 -15.47
N GLU A 392 -26.34 18.06 -15.47
CA GLU A 392 -25.34 17.22 -16.14
C GLU A 392 -25.41 17.46 -17.65
N ASP A 393 -24.28 17.81 -18.25
CA ASP A 393 -24.20 17.85 -19.70
C ASP A 393 -24.35 16.42 -20.26
N ASN A 394 -25.04 16.28 -21.39
CA ASN A 394 -25.11 15.03 -22.14
C ASN A 394 -23.83 14.77 -22.96
N GLY A 395 -22.75 15.47 -22.63
CA GLY A 395 -21.42 15.30 -23.21
C GLY A 395 -20.80 13.93 -22.93
N ASP A 396 -19.62 13.72 -23.50
CA ASP A 396 -18.89 12.47 -23.36
C ASP A 396 -18.49 12.22 -21.90
N VAL A 397 -18.76 11.01 -21.40
CA VAL A 397 -18.34 10.57 -20.07
C VAL A 397 -16.84 10.29 -20.09
N GLU A 398 -16.10 10.99 -19.24
CA GLU A 398 -14.68 10.70 -19.01
C GLU A 398 -14.53 9.70 -17.87
N TYR A 399 -13.61 8.73 -18.00
CA TYR A 399 -13.27 7.83 -16.90
C TYR A 399 -11.96 8.27 -16.26
N VAL A 400 -11.99 8.56 -14.97
CA VAL A 400 -10.82 8.97 -14.19
C VAL A 400 -10.61 8.09 -12.97
N LEU A 401 -9.38 8.08 -12.45
CA LEU A 401 -8.97 7.31 -11.28
C LEU A 401 -8.59 8.23 -10.14
N ARG A 402 -8.92 7.80 -8.91
CA ARG A 402 -8.38 8.35 -7.67
C ARG A 402 -7.73 7.27 -6.83
N PHE A 403 -6.68 7.65 -6.09
CA PHE A 403 -5.90 6.76 -5.23
C PHE A 403 -6.03 7.21 -3.80
N TYR A 404 -6.24 6.27 -2.87
CA TYR A 404 -6.32 6.56 -1.45
C TYR A 404 -5.42 5.62 -0.67
N LEU A 405 -4.87 6.09 0.45
CA LEU A 405 -4.20 5.27 1.44
C LEU A 405 -4.75 5.60 2.82
N ASN A 406 -5.36 4.61 3.47
CA ASN A 406 -6.01 4.74 4.78
C ASN A 406 -7.04 5.89 4.83
N GLY A 407 -7.79 6.08 3.74
CA GLY A 407 -8.80 7.14 3.61
C GLY A 407 -8.27 8.49 3.14
N GLU A 408 -6.94 8.69 3.08
CA GLU A 408 -6.34 9.92 2.58
C GLU A 408 -6.15 9.85 1.06
N LEU A 409 -6.62 10.87 0.33
CA LEU A 409 -6.40 11.01 -1.11
C LEU A 409 -4.91 11.21 -1.39
N LEU A 410 -4.38 10.44 -2.35
CA LEU A 410 -3.00 10.53 -2.81
C LEU A 410 -2.94 11.19 -4.18
N ARG A 411 -1.91 12.02 -4.38
CA ARG A 411 -1.56 12.49 -5.72
C ARG A 411 -0.60 11.54 -6.42
N SER A 412 -0.72 11.45 -7.73
CA SER A 412 0.20 10.74 -8.60
C SER A 412 1.03 11.73 -9.39
N MET A 413 2.32 11.45 -9.56
CA MET A 413 3.23 12.31 -10.32
C MET A 413 3.56 11.64 -11.65
N TRP A 414 3.26 12.26 -12.78
CA TRP A 414 3.64 11.73 -14.08
C TRP A 414 4.06 12.87 -15.00
N ASN A 415 5.21 12.74 -15.67
CA ASN A 415 5.78 13.81 -16.50
C ASN A 415 5.94 15.14 -15.75
N ASP A 416 6.41 15.09 -14.49
CA ASP A 416 6.56 16.24 -13.58
C ASP A 416 5.26 16.97 -13.22
N ASP A 417 4.10 16.37 -13.50
CA ASP A 417 2.79 16.89 -13.15
C ASP A 417 2.16 16.08 -12.00
N LEU A 418 1.78 16.78 -10.93
CA LEU A 418 1.24 16.19 -9.70
C LEU A 418 -0.28 16.32 -9.68
N ARG A 419 -0.98 15.20 -9.80
CA ARG A 419 -2.42 15.17 -10.04
C ARG A 419 -3.17 14.32 -9.03
N GLU A 420 -4.33 14.81 -8.60
CA GLU A 420 -5.29 14.06 -7.74
C GLU A 420 -6.10 13.04 -8.53
N GLU A 421 -6.27 13.27 -9.83
CA GLU A 421 -6.99 12.39 -10.74
C GLU A 421 -6.16 12.07 -11.98
N LEU A 422 -6.36 10.87 -12.52
CA LEU A 422 -5.67 10.38 -13.71
C LEU A 422 -6.68 9.75 -14.66
N SER A 423 -6.66 10.11 -15.96
CA SER A 423 -7.57 9.47 -16.90
C SER A 423 -7.28 7.96 -17.02
N LEU A 424 -8.31 7.16 -17.31
CA LEU A 424 -8.15 5.71 -17.48
C LEU A 424 -7.19 5.37 -18.62
N GLU A 425 -7.21 6.15 -19.71
CA GLU A 425 -6.30 5.97 -20.84
C GLU A 425 -4.85 6.20 -20.42
N GLU A 426 -4.57 7.29 -19.69
CA GLU A 426 -3.23 7.55 -19.17
C GLU A 426 -2.77 6.48 -18.18
N PHE A 427 -3.66 6.03 -17.29
CA PHE A 427 -3.33 4.96 -16.34
C PHE A 427 -2.91 3.66 -17.05
N ILE A 428 -3.66 3.25 -18.08
CA ILE A 428 -3.31 2.09 -18.92
C ILE A 428 -1.98 2.31 -19.64
N HIS A 429 -1.76 3.51 -20.17
CA HIS A 429 -0.52 3.87 -20.84
C HIS A 429 0.67 3.77 -19.88
N TYR A 430 0.65 4.51 -18.77
CA TYR A 430 1.76 4.60 -17.83
C TYR A 430 2.12 3.25 -17.21
N THR A 431 1.12 2.48 -16.76
CA THR A 431 1.34 1.13 -16.21
C THR A 431 1.92 0.14 -17.24
N SER A 432 1.80 0.44 -18.54
CA SER A 432 2.34 -0.38 -19.63
C SER A 432 3.72 0.07 -20.14
N THR A 433 4.09 1.33 -19.96
CA THR A 433 5.28 1.94 -20.61
C THR A 433 6.38 2.36 -19.65
N VAL A 434 6.05 2.83 -18.45
CA VAL A 434 7.04 3.39 -17.51
C VAL A 434 8.00 2.31 -17.01
N GLY A 435 9.31 2.59 -17.04
CA GLY A 435 10.37 1.64 -16.68
C GLY A 435 10.62 0.51 -17.69
N LYS A 436 9.81 0.39 -18.77
CA LYS A 436 9.93 -0.72 -19.74
C LYS A 436 11.22 -0.68 -20.57
N ASN A 437 11.62 0.51 -21.00
CA ASN A 437 12.75 0.72 -21.91
C ASN A 437 13.97 1.33 -21.20
N GLU A 438 13.90 1.55 -19.88
CA GLU A 438 15.06 1.96 -19.11
C GLU A 438 16.07 0.81 -19.09
N ILE A 439 17.27 1.08 -19.60
CA ILE A 439 18.37 0.13 -19.61
C ILE A 439 19.16 0.33 -18.32
N PHE A 440 19.37 -0.76 -17.60
CA PHE A 440 20.23 -0.84 -16.41
C PHE A 440 21.71 -0.74 -16.76
#